data_AF-A0A8K0XP50-F1
#
_entry.id   AF-A0A8K0XP50-F1
#
_cell.length_a   1.000
_cell.length_b   1.000
_cell.length_c   1.000
_cell.angle_alpha   90.00
_cell.angle_beta   90.00
_cell.angle_gamma   90.00
#
_symmetry.space_group_name_H-M   'P 1'
#
loop_
_entity.id
_entity.type
_entity.pdbx_description
1 polymer ?
#
loop_
_entity_poly.entity_id
_entity_poly.type
_entity_poly.pdbx_seq_one_letter_code
_entity_poly.pdbx_strand_id
1 'polypeptide(L)'
;MSEPQRTENCARRVFLPTTMSSPLPGSLDSPPPAPSPSILDQRPVPSNLERAAARLRFPPSYVVVGVYRLFTDEHFYKPVWDKCRHGVRRGMTVGVVWVALTFHIQRKFVELFMMKSPRISGLSDSSIFGIPVPFNLPTYAALVLFSSQLTFILTFFLSRNLRIAKDRTWDYTLRSRGKGPEFWKPYVEEWDAPPRVTGDEWSVAWFMTSLPGRWAIKLVLSPLHLVPVFGIMISAYLKAMAMARFLHIPYFKAKGMSRQQVAVFVEERKWSYRTFGFVAAVLEGLPLVGLVFSVSNRIGACMWAYDLEKRQHFASAVRAGDIVERK
;
A
#
# COMPACT_ATOMS: atom_id res chain seq x y z
N MET A 1 -56.76 -58.31 -61.60
CA MET A 1 -55.60 -59.15 -61.94
C MET A 1 -54.38 -58.50 -61.29
N SER A 2 -53.75 -59.21 -60.36
CA SER A 2 -52.36 -59.08 -59.84
C SER A 2 -51.86 -57.76 -59.19
N GLU A 3 -51.57 -57.88 -57.88
CA GLU A 3 -50.61 -57.20 -56.96
C GLU A 3 -49.18 -56.91 -57.54
N PRO A 4 -48.16 -56.32 -56.81
CA PRO A 4 -48.05 -56.01 -55.37
C PRO A 4 -47.28 -54.70 -54.96
N GLN A 5 -47.15 -54.58 -53.63
CA GLN A 5 -46.49 -53.63 -52.74
C GLN A 5 -45.02 -53.20 -53.02
N ARG A 6 -44.64 -52.01 -52.51
CA ARG A 6 -43.29 -51.73 -52.01
C ARG A 6 -43.35 -50.94 -50.69
N THR A 7 -42.70 -51.51 -49.68
CA THR A 7 -42.53 -51.04 -48.31
C THR A 7 -41.34 -50.08 -48.20
N GLU A 8 -41.47 -48.99 -47.44
CA GLU A 8 -40.30 -48.28 -46.89
C GLU A 8 -40.55 -47.91 -45.41
N ASN A 9 -39.77 -48.57 -44.56
CA ASN A 9 -39.61 -48.27 -43.14
C ASN A 9 -38.82 -46.97 -42.97
N CYS A 10 -39.37 -45.99 -42.25
CA CYS A 10 -38.59 -44.87 -41.72
C CYS A 10 -38.71 -44.83 -40.19
N ALA A 11 -37.60 -45.12 -39.52
CA ALA A 11 -37.47 -45.21 -38.08
C ALA A 11 -37.71 -43.86 -37.39
N ARG A 12 -38.65 -43.82 -36.44
CA ARG A 12 -38.90 -42.69 -35.53
C ARG A 12 -37.84 -42.70 -34.43
N ARG A 13 -36.85 -41.80 -34.49
CA ARG A 13 -35.92 -41.55 -33.37
C ARG A 13 -36.69 -40.97 -32.18
N VAL A 14 -36.71 -41.70 -31.07
CA VAL A 14 -37.12 -41.22 -29.75
C VAL A 14 -36.07 -40.22 -29.26
N PHE A 15 -36.47 -38.96 -29.09
CA PHE A 15 -35.64 -37.93 -28.45
C PHE A 15 -35.73 -38.11 -26.92
N LEU A 16 -34.63 -38.53 -26.29
CA LEU A 16 -34.48 -38.48 -24.84
C LEU A 16 -34.15 -37.02 -24.43
N PRO A 17 -34.78 -36.45 -23.40
CA PRO A 17 -34.43 -35.13 -22.92
C PRO A 17 -33.06 -35.17 -22.25
N THR A 18 -32.12 -34.37 -22.76
CA THR A 18 -30.80 -34.16 -22.17
C THR A 18 -30.97 -33.56 -20.78
N THR A 19 -30.54 -34.29 -19.76
CA THR A 19 -30.40 -33.79 -18.39
C THR A 19 -29.41 -32.62 -18.39
N MET A 20 -29.89 -31.41 -18.09
CA MET A 20 -29.00 -30.29 -17.81
C MET A 20 -28.28 -30.57 -16.49
N SER A 21 -27.03 -31.02 -16.59
CA SER A 21 -26.13 -31.02 -15.44
C SER A 21 -25.86 -29.57 -15.04
N SER A 22 -26.25 -29.21 -13.82
CA SER A 22 -25.79 -27.97 -13.20
C SER A 22 -24.26 -28.00 -13.11
N PRO A 23 -23.53 -27.02 -13.67
CA PRO A 23 -22.07 -27.05 -13.65
C PRO A 23 -21.52 -26.94 -12.23
N LEU A 24 -20.43 -27.68 -11.98
CA LEU A 24 -19.71 -27.65 -10.70
C LEU A 24 -19.18 -26.22 -10.41
N PRO A 25 -19.23 -25.75 -9.16
CA PRO A 25 -18.67 -24.45 -8.79
C PRO A 25 -17.18 -24.40 -9.12
N GLY A 26 -16.76 -23.46 -9.98
CA GLY A 26 -15.35 -23.24 -10.35
C GLY A 26 -14.89 -23.85 -11.68
N SER A 27 -15.79 -24.18 -12.61
CA SER A 27 -15.40 -24.48 -13.99
C SER A 27 -14.72 -23.26 -14.65
N LEU A 28 -13.77 -23.48 -15.57
CA LEU A 28 -13.09 -22.40 -16.31
C LEU A 28 -14.05 -21.48 -17.07
N ASP A 29 -15.27 -21.96 -17.35
CA ASP A 29 -16.34 -21.23 -18.03
C ASP A 29 -17.29 -20.49 -17.06
N SER A 30 -17.11 -20.66 -15.74
CA SER A 30 -17.92 -19.94 -14.76
C SER A 30 -17.45 -18.48 -14.68
N PRO A 31 -18.34 -17.48 -14.86
CA PRO A 31 -17.97 -16.09 -14.66
C PRO A 31 -17.42 -15.96 -13.24
N PRO A 32 -16.37 -15.14 -13.03
CA PRO A 32 -15.82 -14.93 -11.70
C PRO A 32 -16.97 -14.56 -10.75
N PRO A 33 -17.03 -15.13 -9.54
CA PRO A 33 -18.13 -14.87 -8.63
C PRO A 33 -18.27 -13.35 -8.47
N ALA A 34 -19.46 -12.84 -8.78
CA ALA A 34 -19.75 -11.41 -8.63
C ALA A 34 -19.39 -11.01 -7.19
N PRO A 35 -18.76 -9.84 -6.98
CA PRO A 35 -18.47 -9.38 -5.64
C PRO A 35 -19.78 -9.39 -4.85
N SER A 36 -19.80 -10.12 -3.74
CA SER A 36 -20.96 -10.18 -2.86
C SER A 36 -21.40 -8.74 -2.56
N PRO A 37 -22.69 -8.40 -2.68
CA PRO A 37 -23.13 -7.05 -2.35
C PRO A 37 -22.84 -6.78 -0.87
N SER A 38 -22.28 -5.60 -0.57
CA SER A 38 -22.22 -5.14 0.81
C SER A 38 -23.61 -4.75 1.27
N ILE A 39 -23.92 -4.94 2.55
CA ILE A 39 -25.17 -4.46 3.16
C ILE A 39 -25.38 -2.94 3.00
N LEU A 40 -24.30 -2.22 2.67
CA LEU A 40 -24.28 -0.77 2.49
C LEU A 40 -24.50 -0.33 1.04
N ASP A 41 -24.30 -1.20 0.04
CA ASP A 41 -24.25 -0.77 -1.37
C ASP A 41 -25.60 -0.26 -1.88
N GLN A 42 -26.71 -0.76 -1.32
CA GLN A 42 -28.07 -0.36 -1.69
C GLN A 42 -28.66 0.72 -0.76
N ARG A 43 -27.91 1.17 0.25
CA ARG A 43 -28.42 2.09 1.27
C ARG A 43 -27.93 3.52 1.02
N PRO A 44 -28.80 4.54 1.15
CA PRO A 44 -28.37 5.93 1.07
C PRO A 44 -27.41 6.23 2.23
N VAL A 45 -26.27 6.84 1.91
CA VAL A 45 -25.29 7.25 2.92
C VAL A 45 -25.85 8.44 3.69
N PRO A 46 -25.86 8.43 5.03
CA PRO A 46 -26.27 9.58 5.83
C PRO A 46 -25.46 10.85 5.49
N SER A 47 -26.10 12.02 5.52
CA SER A 47 -25.48 13.30 5.13
C SER A 47 -24.22 13.66 5.92
N ASN A 48 -24.16 13.28 7.20
CA ASN A 48 -22.99 13.44 8.06
C ASN A 48 -21.80 12.54 7.67
N LEU A 49 -22.03 11.49 6.87
CA LEU A 49 -21.02 10.51 6.42
C LEU A 49 -20.63 10.67 4.95
N GLU A 50 -21.33 11.47 4.16
CA GLU A 50 -21.05 11.67 2.72
C GLU A 50 -19.58 11.99 2.43
N ARG A 51 -18.99 12.94 3.18
CA ARG A 51 -17.58 13.32 3.01
C ARG A 51 -16.60 12.21 3.36
N ALA A 52 -16.96 11.32 4.29
CA ALA A 52 -16.15 10.16 4.64
C ALA A 52 -16.28 9.08 3.56
N ALA A 53 -17.51 8.79 3.12
CA ALA A 53 -17.80 7.85 2.06
C ALA A 53 -17.11 8.23 0.74
N ALA A 54 -17.15 9.50 0.35
CA ALA A 54 -16.47 10.00 -0.84
C ALA A 54 -14.94 9.76 -0.78
N ARG A 55 -14.31 10.02 0.38
CA ARG A 55 -12.87 9.78 0.56
C ARG A 55 -12.51 8.29 0.60
N LEU A 56 -13.37 7.44 1.16
CA LEU A 56 -13.18 5.98 1.16
C LEU A 56 -13.17 5.37 -0.24
N ARG A 57 -13.82 5.99 -1.23
CA ARG A 57 -13.75 5.55 -2.64
C ARG A 57 -12.36 5.72 -3.25
N PHE A 58 -11.56 6.66 -2.75
CA PHE A 58 -10.21 6.92 -3.24
C PHE A 58 -9.19 7.01 -2.09
N PRO A 59 -8.77 5.87 -1.53
CA PRO A 59 -7.84 5.81 -0.39
C PRO A 59 -6.49 6.54 -0.57
N PRO A 60 -5.89 6.65 -1.77
CA PRO A 60 -4.68 7.45 -1.94
C PRO A 60 -4.81 8.91 -1.48
N SER A 61 -6.03 9.47 -1.45
CA SER A 61 -6.27 10.82 -0.91
C SER A 61 -5.81 10.97 0.55
N TYR A 62 -5.89 9.92 1.37
CA TYR A 62 -5.45 9.97 2.76
C TYR A 62 -3.95 10.19 2.91
N VAL A 63 -3.16 9.77 1.93
CA VAL A 63 -1.71 10.06 1.89
C VAL A 63 -1.48 11.56 1.78
N VAL A 64 -2.21 12.24 0.88
CA VAL A 64 -2.15 13.69 0.69
C VAL A 64 -2.62 14.42 1.95
N VAL A 65 -3.72 13.97 2.56
CA VAL A 65 -4.22 14.53 3.84
C VAL A 65 -3.16 14.39 4.93
N GLY A 66 -2.48 13.25 5.00
CA GLY A 66 -1.40 13.03 5.96
C GLY A 66 -0.25 14.01 5.77
N VAL A 67 0.16 14.26 4.53
CA VAL A 67 1.20 15.25 4.19
C VAL A 67 0.75 16.64 4.60
N TYR A 68 -0.44 17.06 4.15
CA TYR A 68 -1.01 18.36 4.48
C TYR A 68 -1.05 18.61 5.99
N ARG A 69 -1.55 17.64 6.77
CA ARG A 69 -1.65 17.78 8.23
C ARG A 69 -0.29 17.83 8.92
N LEU A 70 0.69 17.06 8.45
CA LEU A 70 2.03 17.09 9.03
C LEU A 70 2.66 18.49 8.89
N PHE A 71 2.50 19.13 7.73
CA PHE A 71 3.14 20.44 7.47
C PHE A 71 2.33 21.64 7.94
N THR A 72 1.00 21.52 8.07
CA THR A 72 0.14 22.67 8.39
C THR A 72 -0.10 22.83 9.89
N ASP A 73 -0.13 21.74 10.65
CA ASP A 73 -0.54 21.79 12.07
C ASP A 73 0.65 21.63 13.01
N GLU A 74 0.90 22.67 13.80
CA GLU A 74 2.01 22.77 14.75
C GLU A 74 2.02 21.68 15.80
N HIS A 75 0.84 21.15 16.16
CA HIS A 75 0.70 20.07 17.12
C HIS A 75 1.26 18.74 16.59
N PHE A 76 1.45 18.61 15.27
CA PHE A 76 2.03 17.42 14.65
C PHE A 76 3.54 17.58 14.41
N TYR A 77 4.00 18.62 13.71
CA TYR A 77 5.42 18.66 13.34
C TYR A 77 6.35 18.99 14.50
N LYS A 78 5.96 19.85 15.46
CA LYS A 78 6.85 20.23 16.59
C LYS A 78 7.23 19.01 17.44
N PRO A 79 6.26 18.20 17.95
CA PRO A 79 6.60 17.03 18.76
C PRO A 79 7.36 15.94 17.99
N VAL A 80 7.09 15.79 16.69
CA VAL A 80 7.82 14.87 15.82
C VAL A 80 9.26 15.32 15.65
N TRP A 81 9.48 16.60 15.36
CA TRP A 81 10.81 17.18 15.21
C TRP A 81 11.60 17.08 16.51
N ASP A 82 11.03 17.48 17.64
CA ASP A 82 11.73 17.44 18.92
C ASP A 82 12.13 16.02 19.31
N LYS A 83 11.32 15.02 18.98
CA LYS A 83 11.69 13.63 19.23
C LYS A 83 12.81 13.13 18.32
N CYS A 84 12.87 13.60 17.08
CA CYS A 84 13.84 13.17 16.08
C CYS A 84 15.13 14.01 16.05
N ARG A 85 15.12 15.24 16.59
CA ARG A 85 16.19 16.25 16.46
C ARG A 85 17.59 15.71 16.81
N HIS A 86 17.72 15.00 17.93
CA HIS A 86 19.01 14.44 18.33
C HIS A 86 19.49 13.31 17.41
N GLY A 87 18.58 12.47 16.92
CA GLY A 87 18.90 11.43 15.95
C GLY A 87 19.33 12.03 14.62
N VAL A 88 18.63 13.07 14.15
CA VAL A 88 18.97 13.83 12.94
C VAL A 88 20.35 14.46 13.09
N ARG A 89 20.62 15.16 14.21
CA ARG A 89 21.92 15.80 14.45
C ARG A 89 23.06 14.78 14.40
N ARG A 90 22.93 13.64 15.11
CA ARG A 90 23.96 12.58 15.11
C ARG A 90 24.15 11.97 13.72
N GLY A 91 23.05 11.62 13.04
CA GLY A 91 23.10 11.03 11.71
C GLY A 91 23.68 11.98 10.65
N MET A 92 23.36 13.27 10.73
CA MET A 92 23.95 14.31 9.87
C MET A 92 25.44 14.47 10.16
N THR A 93 25.86 14.52 11.43
CA THR A 93 27.29 14.62 11.78
C THR A 93 28.07 13.43 11.22
N VAL A 94 27.60 12.20 11.46
CA VAL A 94 28.25 10.99 10.93
C VAL A 94 28.21 10.96 9.40
N GLY A 95 27.10 11.38 8.80
CA GLY A 95 26.95 11.45 7.34
C GLY A 95 27.92 12.42 6.68
N VAL A 96 28.09 13.62 7.25
CA VAL A 96 29.05 14.62 6.75
C VAL A 96 30.48 14.09 6.85
N VAL A 97 30.85 13.50 7.98
CA VAL A 97 32.18 12.88 8.15
C VAL A 97 32.39 11.76 7.12
N TRP A 98 31.40 10.89 6.94
CA TRP A 98 31.45 9.80 5.97
C TRP A 98 31.65 10.31 4.54
N VAL A 99 30.86 11.30 4.12
CA VAL A 99 30.98 11.92 2.79
C VAL A 99 32.38 12.55 2.63
N ALA A 100 32.84 13.34 3.59
CA ALA A 100 34.16 13.99 3.51
C ALA A 100 35.30 12.99 3.33
N LEU A 101 35.28 11.88 4.09
CA LEU A 101 36.31 10.84 4.02
C LEU A 101 36.27 10.03 2.72
N THR A 102 35.08 9.80 2.17
CA THR A 102 34.89 8.87 1.03
C THR A 102 34.68 9.58 -0.32
N PHE A 103 34.48 10.90 -0.35
CA PHE A 103 34.18 11.70 -1.54
C PHE A 103 35.13 11.43 -2.71
N HIS A 104 36.43 11.59 -2.45
CA HIS A 104 37.45 11.46 -3.49
C HIS A 104 37.56 10.02 -4.02
N ILE A 105 37.44 9.04 -3.12
CA ILE A 105 37.50 7.61 -3.46
C ILE A 105 36.30 7.22 -4.32
N GLN A 106 35.08 7.59 -3.89
CA GLN A 106 33.86 7.24 -4.61
C GLN A 106 33.77 7.96 -5.95
N ARG A 107 34.17 9.24 -6.02
CA ARG A 107 34.24 9.98 -7.29
C ARG A 107 35.18 9.28 -8.27
N LYS A 108 36.40 8.91 -7.85
CA LYS A 108 37.34 8.16 -8.71
C LYS A 108 36.79 6.80 -9.14
N PHE A 109 36.12 6.09 -8.24
CA PHE A 109 35.47 4.82 -8.56
C PHE A 109 34.39 4.99 -9.64
N VAL A 110 33.53 6.00 -9.50
CA VAL A 110 32.49 6.32 -10.49
C VAL A 110 33.12 6.70 -11.83
N GLU A 111 34.15 7.54 -11.81
CA GLU A 111 34.90 7.95 -13.00
C GLU A 111 35.46 6.73 -13.74
N LEU A 112 36.14 5.82 -13.03
CA LEU A 112 36.68 4.57 -13.59
C LEU A 112 35.59 3.63 -14.12
N PHE A 113 34.47 3.52 -13.40
CA PHE A 113 33.34 2.68 -13.81
C PHE A 113 32.69 3.21 -15.09
N MET A 114 32.53 4.53 -15.20
CA MET A 114 31.98 5.19 -16.37
C MET A 114 32.89 5.08 -17.58
N MET A 115 34.20 5.30 -17.42
CA MET A 115 35.19 5.12 -18.50
C MET A 115 35.18 3.70 -19.08
N LYS A 116 34.97 2.68 -18.22
CA LYS A 116 34.95 1.27 -18.63
C LYS A 116 33.60 0.79 -19.19
N SER A 117 32.56 1.63 -19.20
CA SER A 117 31.22 1.27 -19.68
C SER A 117 30.91 1.93 -21.04
N PRO A 118 30.95 1.18 -22.16
CA PRO A 118 30.69 1.73 -23.49
C PRO A 118 29.31 2.36 -23.65
N ARG A 119 28.32 1.92 -22.84
CA ARG A 119 26.95 2.46 -22.85
C ARG A 119 26.81 3.87 -22.26
N ILE A 120 27.76 4.30 -21.42
CA ILE A 120 27.70 5.59 -20.72
C ILE A 120 28.72 6.58 -21.31
N SER A 121 29.79 6.07 -21.96
CA SER A 121 30.79 6.86 -22.68
C SER A 121 30.23 7.69 -23.85
N GLY A 122 29.06 7.31 -24.39
CA GLY A 122 28.37 8.08 -25.44
C GLY A 122 27.45 9.22 -24.93
N LEU A 123 27.35 9.43 -23.62
CA LEU A 123 26.59 10.54 -23.03
C LEU A 123 27.51 11.76 -22.90
N SER A 124 27.03 12.95 -23.29
CA SER A 124 27.77 14.19 -23.09
C SER A 124 28.13 14.39 -21.61
N ASP A 125 29.36 14.81 -21.31
CA ASP A 125 29.87 15.00 -19.94
C ASP A 125 29.05 15.96 -19.05
N SER A 126 28.15 16.74 -19.67
CA SER A 126 27.33 17.78 -19.04
C SER A 126 25.82 17.49 -19.03
N SER A 127 25.32 16.43 -19.68
CA SER A 127 23.87 16.21 -19.82
C SER A 127 23.47 14.74 -19.66
N ILE A 128 22.42 14.50 -18.87
CA ILE A 128 21.78 13.19 -18.69
C ILE A 128 20.42 13.24 -19.38
N PHE A 129 20.20 12.38 -20.40
CA PHE A 129 18.96 12.36 -21.18
C PHE A 129 18.55 13.73 -21.76
N GLY A 130 19.53 14.55 -22.16
CA GLY A 130 19.31 15.91 -22.68
C GLY A 130 19.01 16.98 -21.63
N ILE A 131 18.98 16.62 -20.35
CA ILE A 131 18.82 17.56 -19.23
C ILE A 131 20.23 17.96 -18.74
N PRO A 132 20.58 19.26 -18.76
CA PRO A 132 21.88 19.70 -18.26
C PRO A 132 21.96 19.45 -16.75
N VAL A 133 23.04 18.83 -16.30
CA VAL A 133 23.29 18.60 -14.87
C VAL A 133 24.13 19.75 -14.29
N PRO A 134 23.90 20.13 -13.02
CA PRO A 134 24.59 21.27 -12.40
C PRO A 134 26.08 21.04 -12.14
N PHE A 135 26.55 19.79 -12.22
CA PHE A 135 27.94 19.38 -11.99
C PHE A 135 28.38 18.37 -13.05
N ASN A 136 29.69 18.16 -13.20
CA ASN A 136 30.26 17.11 -14.04
C ASN A 136 29.59 15.75 -13.75
N LEU A 137 29.32 14.97 -14.79
CA LEU A 137 28.58 13.72 -14.70
C LEU A 137 29.08 12.74 -13.61
N PRO A 138 30.40 12.52 -13.41
CA PRO A 138 30.90 11.69 -12.31
C PRO A 138 30.61 12.25 -10.92
N THR A 139 30.61 13.58 -10.78
CA THR A 139 30.30 14.26 -9.51
C THR A 139 28.81 14.13 -9.20
N TYR A 140 27.95 14.32 -10.20
CA TYR A 140 26.51 14.10 -10.05
C TYR A 140 26.20 12.65 -9.64
N ALA A 141 26.78 11.67 -10.35
CA ALA A 141 26.59 10.25 -10.03
C ALA A 141 27.10 9.91 -8.62
N ALA A 142 28.25 10.46 -8.20
CA ALA A 142 28.73 10.31 -6.83
C ALA A 142 27.76 10.91 -5.80
N LEU A 143 27.19 12.10 -6.04
CA LEU A 143 26.19 12.72 -5.16
C LEU A 143 24.92 11.88 -5.04
N VAL A 144 24.44 11.30 -6.13
CA VAL A 144 23.30 10.36 -6.11
C VAL A 144 23.63 9.13 -5.27
N LEU A 145 24.81 8.54 -5.43
CA LEU A 145 25.25 7.42 -4.58
C LEU A 145 25.32 7.82 -3.10
N PHE A 146 25.88 8.99 -2.78
CA PHE A 146 25.93 9.52 -1.42
C PHE A 146 24.55 9.73 -0.81
N SER A 147 23.56 10.18 -1.59
CA SER A 147 22.20 10.39 -1.07
C SER A 147 21.60 9.11 -0.48
N SER A 148 21.85 7.96 -1.10
CA SER A 148 21.38 6.65 -0.62
C SER A 148 22.09 6.23 0.67
N GLN A 149 23.41 6.48 0.76
CA GLN A 149 24.24 6.17 1.94
C GLN A 149 23.86 7.07 3.12
N LEU A 150 23.69 8.36 2.88
CA LEU A 150 23.21 9.32 3.88
C LEU A 150 21.82 8.95 4.38
N THR A 151 20.92 8.55 3.48
CA THR A 151 19.60 8.06 3.86
C THR A 151 19.70 6.85 4.78
N PHE A 152 20.60 5.90 4.50
CA PHE A 152 20.83 4.73 5.36
C PHE A 152 21.35 5.12 6.75
N ILE A 153 22.37 5.99 6.81
CA ILE A 153 22.94 6.50 8.07
C ILE A 153 21.86 7.22 8.89
N LEU A 154 21.12 8.14 8.27
CA LEU A 154 20.03 8.85 8.94
C LEU A 154 18.96 7.86 9.43
N THR A 155 18.53 6.92 8.58
CA THR A 155 17.55 5.90 8.96
C THR A 155 18.01 5.08 10.16
N PHE A 156 19.29 4.71 10.22
CA PHE A 156 19.86 3.98 11.36
C PHE A 156 19.70 4.78 12.67
N PHE A 157 20.17 6.03 12.69
CA PHE A 157 20.10 6.90 13.88
C PHE A 157 18.67 7.33 14.25
N LEU A 158 17.77 7.44 13.27
CA LEU A 158 16.38 7.83 13.50
C LEU A 158 15.47 6.65 13.84
N SER A 159 15.81 5.42 13.45
CA SER A 159 14.90 4.25 13.45
C SER A 159 14.05 4.09 14.72
N ARG A 160 14.68 4.18 15.90
CA ARG A 160 14.00 4.09 17.20
C ARG A 160 13.09 5.28 17.47
N ASN A 161 13.62 6.50 17.34
CA ASN A 161 12.87 7.73 17.65
C ASN A 161 11.74 7.98 16.66
N LEU A 162 11.95 7.65 15.39
CA LEU A 162 10.96 7.76 14.33
C LEU A 162 9.80 6.79 14.56
N ARG A 163 10.06 5.58 15.06
CA ARG A 163 8.99 4.65 15.45
C ARG A 163 8.10 5.25 16.55
N ILE A 164 8.72 5.78 17.61
CA ILE A 164 8.01 6.44 18.71
C ILE A 164 7.24 7.67 18.21
N ALA A 165 7.85 8.48 17.34
CA ALA A 165 7.19 9.65 16.75
C ALA A 165 5.94 9.24 15.97
N LYS A 166 6.04 8.20 15.13
CA LYS A 166 4.90 7.67 14.37
C LYS A 166 3.75 7.19 15.27
N ASP A 167 4.05 6.50 16.36
CA ASP A 167 3.02 6.04 17.29
C ASP A 167 2.34 7.23 18.00
N ARG A 168 3.11 8.21 18.49
CA ARG A 168 2.55 9.45 19.07
C ARG A 168 1.68 10.24 18.09
N THR A 169 2.12 10.28 16.83
CA THR A 169 1.42 11.01 15.78
C THR A 169 0.05 10.37 15.47
N TRP A 170 -0.04 9.04 15.52
CA TRP A 170 -1.33 8.33 15.46
C TRP A 170 -2.26 8.77 16.59
N ASP A 171 -1.76 8.81 17.83
CA ASP A 171 -2.56 9.21 18.99
C ASP A 171 -3.01 10.68 18.91
N TYR A 172 -2.13 11.59 18.47
CA TYR A 172 -2.51 13.00 18.24
C TYR A 172 -3.56 13.13 17.13
N THR A 173 -3.47 12.30 16.09
CA THR A 173 -4.46 12.29 15.01
C THR A 173 -5.82 11.87 15.55
N LEU A 174 -5.89 10.89 16.44
CA LEU A 174 -7.13 10.50 17.12
C LEU A 174 -7.66 11.59 18.04
N ARG A 175 -6.82 12.17 18.90
CA ARG A 175 -7.20 13.23 19.84
C ARG A 175 -7.74 14.46 19.11
N SER A 176 -7.17 14.82 17.97
CA SER A 176 -7.65 15.93 17.14
C SER A 176 -9.09 15.75 16.62
N ARG A 177 -9.63 14.52 16.67
CA ARG A 177 -11.01 14.21 16.29
C ARG A 177 -11.97 14.20 17.48
N GLY A 178 -11.48 14.43 18.70
CA GLY A 178 -12.31 14.46 19.91
C GLY A 178 -13.00 13.13 20.22
N LYS A 179 -12.40 12.01 19.79
CA LYS A 179 -12.92 10.65 20.02
C LYS A 179 -11.96 9.89 20.92
N GLY A 180 -12.49 9.25 21.97
CA GLY A 180 -11.71 8.44 22.90
C GLY A 180 -11.60 6.98 22.43
N PRO A 181 -11.09 6.09 23.30
CA PRO A 181 -10.93 4.66 23.00
C PRO A 181 -12.24 3.95 22.66
N GLU A 182 -13.37 4.42 23.22
CA GLU A 182 -14.72 3.91 22.99
C GLU A 182 -15.22 4.04 21.55
N PHE A 183 -14.54 4.87 20.75
CA PHE A 183 -14.84 5.02 19.34
C PHE A 183 -14.55 3.76 18.54
N TRP A 184 -13.60 2.92 18.97
CA TRP A 184 -13.29 1.67 18.29
C TRP A 184 -14.21 0.56 18.78
N LYS A 185 -15.20 0.19 17.96
CA LYS A 185 -16.12 -0.91 18.27
C LYS A 185 -15.56 -2.25 17.77
N PRO A 186 -16.08 -3.39 18.30
CA PRO A 186 -15.77 -4.70 17.75
C PRO A 186 -16.02 -4.78 16.24
N TYR A 187 -15.32 -5.68 15.57
CA TYR A 187 -15.47 -5.89 14.13
C TYR A 187 -16.89 -6.32 13.77
N VAL A 188 -17.47 -5.67 12.75
CA VAL A 188 -18.78 -6.03 12.19
C VAL A 188 -18.60 -6.35 10.71
N GLU A 189 -19.10 -7.52 10.32
CA GLU A 189 -19.03 -7.97 8.94
C GLU A 189 -19.94 -7.10 8.04
N GLU A 190 -19.40 -6.61 6.92
CA GLU A 190 -20.08 -5.69 6.00
C GLU A 190 -20.67 -6.41 4.78
N TRP A 191 -20.24 -7.65 4.52
CA TRP A 191 -20.68 -8.47 3.40
C TRP A 191 -21.55 -9.63 3.87
N ASP A 192 -22.56 -9.99 3.08
CA ASP A 192 -23.42 -11.13 3.38
C ASP A 192 -22.68 -12.46 3.19
N ALA A 193 -21.79 -12.51 2.20
CA ALA A 193 -20.92 -13.65 1.92
C ALA A 193 -19.46 -13.18 1.81
N PRO A 194 -18.69 -13.14 2.93
CA PRO A 194 -17.30 -12.69 2.91
C PRO A 194 -16.40 -13.67 2.13
N PRO A 195 -15.33 -13.17 1.50
CA PRO A 195 -14.39 -14.02 0.79
C PRO A 195 -13.68 -14.97 1.76
N ARG A 196 -13.55 -16.25 1.36
CA ARG A 196 -12.79 -17.24 2.12
C ARG A 196 -11.30 -16.99 1.90
N VAL A 197 -10.63 -16.42 2.90
CA VAL A 197 -9.18 -16.21 2.84
C VAL A 197 -8.47 -17.47 3.33
N THR A 198 -7.69 -18.10 2.45
CA THR A 198 -6.82 -19.22 2.83
C THR A 198 -5.61 -18.70 3.60
N GLY A 199 -5.19 -19.44 4.62
CA GLY A 199 -4.19 -19.03 5.60
C GLY A 199 -2.75 -18.92 5.09
N ASP A 200 -2.50 -18.81 3.78
CA ASP A 200 -1.13 -18.70 3.23
C ASP A 200 -0.68 -17.25 2.99
N GLU A 201 -1.59 -16.28 2.84
CA GLU A 201 -1.17 -14.91 2.51
C GLU A 201 -0.42 -14.18 3.64
N TRP A 202 -0.61 -14.59 4.90
CA TRP A 202 0.09 -13.99 6.03
C TRP A 202 1.55 -14.46 6.14
N SER A 203 1.86 -15.68 5.69
CA SER A 203 3.22 -16.25 5.75
C SER A 203 4.14 -15.57 4.72
N VAL A 204 3.64 -15.35 3.50
CA VAL A 204 4.36 -14.63 2.43
C VAL A 204 4.58 -13.16 2.81
N ALA A 205 3.56 -12.50 3.36
CA ALA A 205 3.68 -11.12 3.84
C ALA A 205 4.68 -10.99 5.01
N TRP A 206 4.68 -11.95 5.94
CA TRP A 206 5.66 -12.00 7.03
C TRP A 206 7.08 -12.22 6.49
N PHE A 207 7.27 -13.16 5.55
CA PHE A 207 8.55 -13.38 4.89
C PHE A 207 9.05 -12.11 4.18
N MET A 208 8.22 -11.46 3.35
CA MET A 208 8.60 -10.23 2.65
C MET A 208 8.95 -9.06 3.59
N THR A 209 8.36 -9.03 4.80
CA THR A 209 8.68 -8.02 5.81
C THR A 209 9.85 -8.38 6.72
N SER A 210 10.29 -9.64 6.73
CA SER A 210 11.46 -10.13 7.48
C SER A 210 12.76 -9.57 6.92
N LEU A 211 13.84 -9.59 7.72
CA LEU A 211 15.18 -9.19 7.26
C LEU A 211 15.64 -9.98 6.01
N PRO A 212 15.62 -11.33 5.98
CA PRO A 212 16.06 -12.08 4.81
C PRO A 212 15.17 -11.83 3.58
N GLY A 213 13.84 -11.74 3.75
CA GLY A 213 12.95 -11.43 2.63
C GLY A 213 13.18 -10.02 2.07
N ARG A 214 13.44 -9.02 2.93
CA ARG A 214 13.83 -7.67 2.49
C ARG A 214 15.14 -7.69 1.70
N TRP A 215 16.11 -8.49 2.11
CA TRP A 215 17.37 -8.66 1.38
C TRP A 215 17.17 -9.37 0.05
N ALA A 216 16.37 -10.44 0.00
CA ALA A 216 16.03 -11.15 -1.22
C ALA A 216 15.31 -10.25 -2.24
N ILE A 217 14.30 -9.50 -1.79
CA ILE A 217 13.60 -8.49 -2.61
C ILE A 217 14.60 -7.46 -3.14
N LYS A 218 15.48 -6.92 -2.27
CA LYS A 218 16.52 -5.97 -2.71
C LYS A 218 17.46 -6.56 -3.74
N LEU A 219 17.86 -7.82 -3.60
CA LEU A 219 18.78 -8.48 -4.52
C LEU A 219 18.12 -8.71 -5.89
N VAL A 220 16.87 -9.22 -5.89
CA VAL A 220 16.09 -9.47 -7.11
C VAL A 220 15.74 -8.16 -7.83
N LEU A 221 15.42 -7.09 -7.09
CA LEU A 221 15.09 -5.79 -7.67
C LEU A 221 16.32 -4.91 -7.95
N SER A 222 17.51 -5.31 -7.54
CA SER A 222 18.75 -4.54 -7.73
C SER A 222 18.96 -4.08 -9.18
N PRO A 223 18.78 -4.94 -10.21
CA PRO A 223 18.89 -4.50 -11.61
C PRO A 223 17.82 -3.48 -12.03
N LEU A 224 16.62 -3.55 -11.44
CA LEU A 224 15.51 -2.64 -11.75
C LEU A 224 15.69 -1.25 -11.16
N HIS A 225 16.57 -1.08 -10.17
CA HIS A 225 16.91 0.23 -9.60
C HIS A 225 17.86 1.06 -10.48
N LEU A 226 18.35 0.51 -11.60
CA LEU A 226 19.18 1.25 -12.57
C LEU A 226 18.43 2.43 -13.20
N VAL A 227 17.09 2.43 -13.18
CA VAL A 227 16.29 3.61 -13.54
C VAL A 227 15.63 4.16 -12.26
N PRO A 228 16.07 5.31 -11.73
CA PRO A 228 15.73 5.78 -10.39
C PRO A 228 14.23 5.85 -10.09
N VAL A 229 13.43 6.29 -11.06
CA VAL A 229 11.98 6.43 -10.90
C VAL A 229 11.25 5.09 -10.99
N PHE A 230 11.56 4.27 -12.01
CA PHE A 230 10.89 3.00 -12.22
C PHE A 230 11.19 1.99 -11.11
N GLY A 231 12.42 1.97 -10.58
CA GLY A 231 12.77 1.09 -9.47
C GLY A 231 11.97 1.38 -8.19
N ILE A 232 11.72 2.66 -7.89
CA ILE A 232 10.86 3.06 -6.76
C ILE A 232 9.42 2.60 -7.01
N MET A 233 8.89 2.82 -8.22
CA MET A 233 7.51 2.43 -8.56
C MET A 233 7.30 0.92 -8.49
N ILE A 234 8.20 0.12 -9.07
CA ILE A 234 8.08 -1.35 -9.06
C ILE A 234 8.22 -1.89 -7.63
N SER A 235 9.23 -1.42 -6.87
CA SER A 235 9.40 -1.86 -5.48
C SER A 235 8.22 -1.46 -4.60
N ALA A 236 7.62 -0.28 -4.83
CA ALA A 236 6.41 0.17 -4.16
C ALA A 236 5.19 -0.70 -4.52
N TYR A 237 5.05 -1.07 -5.80
CA TYR A 237 3.98 -1.95 -6.27
C TYR A 237 4.02 -3.32 -5.56
N LEU A 238 5.19 -3.96 -5.51
CA LEU A 238 5.35 -5.27 -4.89
C LEU A 238 5.06 -5.25 -3.38
N LYS A 239 5.48 -4.18 -2.67
CA LYS A 239 5.29 -4.07 -1.21
C LYS A 239 4.00 -3.35 -0.81
N ALA A 240 3.17 -2.90 -1.75
CA ALA A 240 2.02 -2.04 -1.51
C ALA A 240 1.06 -2.61 -0.45
N MET A 241 0.64 -3.87 -0.61
CA MET A 241 -0.26 -4.55 0.34
C MET A 241 0.33 -4.61 1.74
N ALA A 242 1.60 -5.02 1.85
CA ALA A 242 2.29 -5.13 3.12
C ALA A 242 2.41 -3.76 3.82
N MET A 243 2.69 -2.70 3.06
CA MET A 243 2.77 -1.34 3.57
C MET A 243 1.43 -0.87 4.16
N ALA A 244 0.33 -1.01 3.43
CA ALA A 244 -0.99 -0.60 3.91
C ALA A 244 -1.42 -1.38 5.16
N ARG A 245 -1.21 -2.71 5.17
CA ARG A 245 -1.48 -3.56 6.34
C ARG A 245 -0.65 -3.12 7.54
N PHE A 246 0.64 -2.85 7.35
CA PHE A 246 1.54 -2.38 8.40
C PHE A 246 1.09 -1.05 9.01
N LEU A 247 0.69 -0.10 8.16
CA LEU A 247 0.20 1.21 8.59
C LEU A 247 -1.12 1.11 9.39
N HIS A 248 -1.98 0.13 9.08
CA HIS A 248 -3.23 -0.15 9.79
C HIS A 248 -3.12 -1.09 11.01
N ILE A 249 -1.94 -1.60 11.36
CA ILE A 249 -1.78 -2.43 12.57
C ILE A 249 -2.41 -1.80 13.84
N PRO A 250 -2.24 -0.50 14.14
CA PRO A 250 -2.85 0.08 15.34
C PRO A 250 -4.38 0.05 15.30
N TYR A 251 -4.99 0.20 14.11
CA TYR A 251 -6.43 0.11 13.93
C TYR A 251 -6.94 -1.30 14.22
N PHE A 252 -6.30 -2.33 13.64
CA PHE A 252 -6.66 -3.72 13.89
C PHE A 252 -6.51 -4.10 15.37
N LYS A 253 -5.45 -3.60 16.02
CA LYS A 253 -5.21 -3.78 17.45
C LYS A 253 -6.26 -3.08 18.31
N ALA A 254 -6.62 -1.85 17.98
CA ALA A 254 -7.61 -1.07 18.73
C ALA A 254 -8.99 -1.73 18.73
N LYS A 255 -9.37 -2.40 17.62
CA LYS A 255 -10.63 -3.16 17.51
C LYS A 255 -10.55 -4.60 18.04
N GLY A 256 -9.37 -5.07 18.45
CA GLY A 256 -9.18 -6.46 18.91
C GLY A 256 -9.42 -7.53 17.84
N MET A 257 -9.14 -7.23 16.55
CA MET A 257 -9.41 -8.19 15.47
C MET A 257 -8.47 -9.40 15.52
N SER A 258 -9.02 -10.59 15.27
CA SER A 258 -8.25 -11.82 15.05
C SER A 258 -7.50 -11.78 13.72
N ARG A 259 -6.50 -12.65 13.54
CA ARG A 259 -5.74 -12.72 12.27
C ARG A 259 -6.63 -13.04 11.08
N GLN A 260 -7.62 -13.91 11.28
CA GLN A 260 -8.61 -14.27 10.27
C GLN A 260 -9.50 -13.07 9.91
N GLN A 261 -9.99 -12.34 10.92
CA GLN A 261 -10.80 -11.13 10.70
C GLN A 261 -10.02 -10.06 9.93
N VAL A 262 -8.75 -9.84 10.28
CA VAL A 262 -7.89 -8.90 9.54
C VAL A 262 -7.70 -9.35 8.09
N ALA A 263 -7.52 -10.64 7.85
CA ALA A 263 -7.34 -11.18 6.50
C ALA A 263 -8.59 -10.96 5.64
N VAL A 264 -9.77 -11.29 6.17
CA VAL A 264 -11.07 -11.06 5.51
C VAL A 264 -11.29 -9.57 5.24
N PHE A 265 -11.11 -8.72 6.25
CA PHE A 265 -11.29 -7.27 6.13
C PHE A 265 -10.40 -6.62 5.07
N VAL A 266 -9.16 -7.09 4.95
CA VAL A 266 -8.19 -6.61 3.96
C VAL A 266 -8.55 -7.12 2.57
N GLU A 267 -8.98 -8.38 2.44
CA GLU A 267 -9.33 -8.97 1.14
C GLU A 267 -10.56 -8.31 0.51
N GLU A 268 -11.58 -8.04 1.31
CA GLU A 268 -12.77 -7.26 0.90
C GLU A 268 -12.41 -5.90 0.31
N ARG A 269 -11.31 -5.30 0.80
CA ARG A 269 -10.85 -3.96 0.43
C ARG A 269 -9.51 -4.02 -0.29
N LYS A 270 -9.15 -5.13 -0.93
CA LYS A 270 -7.80 -5.36 -1.46
C LYS A 270 -7.28 -4.26 -2.37
N TRP A 271 -8.15 -3.70 -3.22
CA TRP A 271 -7.78 -2.61 -4.13
C TRP A 271 -7.56 -1.29 -3.41
N SER A 272 -8.35 -1.04 -2.36
CA SER A 272 -8.16 0.12 -1.48
C SER A 272 -6.83 0.04 -0.73
N TYR A 273 -6.49 -1.14 -0.19
CA TYR A 273 -5.20 -1.38 0.45
C TYR A 273 -4.02 -1.31 -0.53
N ARG A 274 -4.15 -1.90 -1.72
CA ARG A 274 -3.12 -1.84 -2.78
C ARG A 274 -2.82 -0.40 -3.18
N THR A 275 -3.84 0.39 -3.51
CA THR A 275 -3.65 1.76 -4.01
C THR A 275 -3.11 2.70 -2.93
N PHE A 276 -3.66 2.66 -1.71
CA PHE A 276 -3.13 3.43 -0.58
C PHE A 276 -1.68 3.06 -0.27
N GLY A 277 -1.41 1.77 -0.14
CA GLY A 277 -0.09 1.25 0.19
C GLY A 277 0.95 1.53 -0.89
N PHE A 278 0.55 1.53 -2.15
CA PHE A 278 1.40 1.89 -3.29
C PHE A 278 1.86 3.34 -3.19
N VAL A 279 0.94 4.30 -3.07
CA VAL A 279 1.28 5.73 -3.00
C VAL A 279 2.11 6.02 -1.74
N ALA A 280 1.74 5.44 -0.60
CA ALA A 280 2.52 5.55 0.63
C ALA A 280 3.95 5.00 0.46
N ALA A 281 4.09 3.84 -0.19
CA ALA A 281 5.38 3.19 -0.45
C ALA A 281 6.25 3.95 -1.45
N VAL A 282 5.66 4.62 -2.44
CA VAL A 282 6.37 5.51 -3.39
C VAL A 282 6.96 6.69 -2.64
N LEU A 283 6.16 7.38 -1.81
CA LEU A 283 6.63 8.52 -1.04
C LEU A 283 7.74 8.14 -0.04
N GLU A 284 7.60 7.00 0.64
CA GLU A 284 8.65 6.48 1.52
C GLU A 284 9.90 5.97 0.77
N GLY A 285 9.78 5.72 -0.53
CA GLY A 285 10.90 5.29 -1.38
C GLY A 285 11.87 6.41 -1.75
N LEU A 286 11.49 7.67 -1.57
CA LEU A 286 12.32 8.82 -1.90
C LEU A 286 13.50 8.96 -0.89
N PRO A 287 14.75 9.09 -1.36
CA PRO A 287 15.91 9.34 -0.49
C PRO A 287 15.70 10.58 0.38
N LEU A 288 16.11 10.52 1.64
CA LEU A 288 15.99 11.56 2.68
C LEU A 288 14.54 11.96 3.02
N VAL A 289 13.76 12.42 2.04
CA VAL A 289 12.40 12.93 2.21
C VAL A 289 11.42 11.82 2.60
N GLY A 290 11.66 10.58 2.18
CA GLY A 290 10.85 9.42 2.56
C GLY A 290 10.74 9.19 4.07
N LEU A 291 11.74 9.65 4.86
CA LEU A 291 11.67 9.60 6.32
C LEU A 291 10.56 10.49 6.88
N VAL A 292 10.38 11.68 6.30
CA VAL A 292 9.29 12.61 6.64
C VAL A 292 7.95 12.02 6.22
N PHE A 293 7.89 11.48 4.99
CA PHE A 293 6.68 10.85 4.49
C PHE A 293 6.26 9.61 5.29
N SER A 294 7.19 8.91 5.93
CA SER A 294 6.83 7.80 6.83
C SER A 294 5.99 8.23 8.04
N VAL A 295 6.12 9.49 8.48
CA VAL A 295 5.28 10.08 9.54
C VAL A 295 3.96 10.56 8.96
N SER A 296 3.97 11.24 7.81
CA SER A 296 2.73 11.71 7.17
C SER A 296 1.82 10.55 6.76
N ASN A 297 2.39 9.45 6.24
CA ASN A 297 1.66 8.23 5.90
C ASN A 297 0.99 7.62 7.13
N ARG A 298 1.59 7.75 8.32
CA ARG A 298 0.99 7.30 9.58
C ARG A 298 -0.23 8.14 9.97
N ILE A 299 -0.18 9.46 9.77
CA ILE A 299 -1.34 10.35 9.93
C ILE A 299 -2.44 9.97 8.94
N GLY A 300 -2.08 9.80 7.67
CA GLY A 300 -3.00 9.40 6.61
C GLY A 300 -3.69 8.06 6.91
N ALA A 301 -2.94 7.06 7.35
CA ALA A 301 -3.48 5.77 7.76
C ALA A 301 -4.43 5.88 8.95
N CYS A 302 -4.13 6.73 9.94
CA CYS A 302 -5.04 6.99 11.05
C CYS A 302 -6.35 7.64 10.59
N MET A 303 -6.23 8.62 9.68
CA MET A 303 -7.38 9.27 9.06
C MET A 303 -8.24 8.31 8.25
N TRP A 304 -7.61 7.39 7.52
CA TRP A 304 -8.31 6.35 6.78
C TRP A 304 -9.03 5.38 7.73
N ALA A 305 -8.33 4.88 8.75
CA ALA A 305 -8.92 4.04 9.79
C ALA A 305 -10.11 4.69 10.49
N TYR A 306 -10.02 6.01 10.76
CA TYR A 306 -11.11 6.76 11.37
C TYR A 306 -12.37 6.82 10.51
N ASP A 307 -12.23 7.05 9.20
CA ASP A 307 -13.38 7.06 8.29
C ASP A 307 -13.90 5.64 7.99
N LEU A 308 -13.04 4.60 8.02
CA LEU A 308 -13.46 3.19 8.00
C LEU A 308 -14.31 2.84 9.22
N GLU A 309 -13.95 3.34 10.41
CA GLU A 309 -14.72 3.06 11.63
C GLU A 309 -16.11 3.67 11.60
N LYS A 310 -16.25 4.88 11.04
CA LYS A 310 -17.58 5.47 10.83
C LYS A 310 -18.45 4.62 9.90
N ARG A 311 -17.85 4.05 8.85
CA ARG A 311 -18.55 3.12 7.95
C ARG A 311 -18.94 1.84 8.68
N GLN A 312 -18.08 1.30 9.53
CA GLN A 312 -18.38 0.16 10.40
C GLN A 312 -19.51 0.47 11.41
N HIS A 313 -19.54 1.67 11.98
CA HIS A 313 -20.66 2.10 12.83
C HIS A 313 -21.98 2.12 12.06
N PHE A 314 -21.97 2.65 10.84
CA PHE A 314 -23.14 2.64 9.97
C PHE A 314 -23.58 1.21 9.63
N ALA A 315 -22.64 0.33 9.25
CA ALA A 315 -22.90 -1.09 9.03
C ALA A 315 -23.52 -1.77 10.25
N SER A 316 -22.99 -1.49 11.45
CA SER A 316 -23.50 -2.04 12.70
C SER A 316 -24.93 -1.59 13.01
N ALA A 317 -25.25 -0.32 12.79
CA ALA A 317 -26.59 0.23 12.99
C ALA A 317 -27.59 -0.32 11.97
N VAL A 318 -27.17 -0.52 10.71
CA VAL A 318 -28.00 -1.18 9.69
C VAL A 318 -28.30 -2.63 10.08
N ARG A 319 -27.31 -3.39 10.57
CA ARG A 319 -27.51 -4.77 11.04
C ARG A 319 -28.36 -4.88 12.30
N ALA A 320 -28.28 -3.88 13.19
CA ALA A 320 -29.13 -3.81 14.36
C ALA A 320 -30.59 -3.45 14.04
N GLY A 321 -30.87 -2.97 12.81
CA GLY A 321 -32.19 -2.51 12.40
C GLY A 321 -32.50 -1.06 12.77
N ASP A 322 -31.56 -0.33 13.38
CA ASP A 322 -31.74 1.02 13.93
C ASP A 322 -32.02 2.10 12.86
N ILE A 323 -31.75 1.81 11.59
CA ILE A 323 -31.87 2.76 10.45
C ILE A 323 -33.10 2.43 9.57
N VAL A 324 -33.96 1.52 10.01
CA VAL A 324 -35.25 1.27 9.33
C VAL A 324 -36.23 2.38 9.72
N GLU A 325 -36.58 3.22 8.73
CA GLU A 325 -37.66 4.23 8.72
C GLU A 325 -37.43 5.57 9.45
N ARG A 326 -36.85 6.53 8.73
CA ARG A 326 -37.51 7.84 8.59
C ARG A 326 -37.79 8.06 7.12
N LYS A 327 -39.03 7.77 6.73
CA LYS A 327 -39.59 8.19 5.44
C LYS A 327 -40.02 9.64 5.53
#